data_AF-U5CPC2-F1
#
_entry.id   AF-U5CPC2-F1
#
_cell.length_a   1.000
_cell.length_b   1.000
_cell.length_c   1.000
_cell.angle_alpha   90.00
_cell.angle_beta   90.00
_cell.angle_gamma   90.00
#
_symmetry.space_group_name_H-M   'P 1'
#
loop_
_entity.id
_entity.type
_entity.pdbx_description
1 polymer ?
#
loop_
_entity_poly.entity_id
_entity_poly.type
_entity_poly.pdbx_seq_one_letter_code
_entity_poly.pdbx_strand_id
1 'polypeptide(L)'
;MFLELLQLVYRFIFVLLKEAEEIYISQEVRLGYKGIKNSFKSLGILTYSLFLKSYKYFQDLYIALESRLYTGDIKIVSKEYRISLSDIFFFAGIAVILVILSILTRRWLLIWKLF
;
A
#
# COMPACT_ATOMS: atom_id res chain seq x y z
N MET A 1 -11.96 9.15 -6.35
CA MET A 1 -12.41 7.98 -5.57
C MET A 1 -11.32 6.94 -5.24
N PHE A 2 -10.82 6.10 -6.17
CA PHE A 2 -9.87 5.02 -5.78
C PHE A 2 -8.51 5.51 -5.26
N LEU A 3 -7.98 6.60 -5.82
CA LEU A 3 -6.71 7.19 -5.37
C LEU A 3 -6.79 7.75 -3.95
N GLU A 4 -7.89 8.45 -3.62
CA GLU A 4 -8.13 8.96 -2.26
C GLU A 4 -8.19 7.82 -1.24
N LEU A 5 -8.93 6.75 -1.57
CA LEU A 5 -9.00 5.56 -0.73
C LEU A 5 -7.62 4.93 -0.56
N LEU A 6 -6.86 4.77 -1.64
CA LEU A 6 -5.53 4.17 -1.60
C LEU A 6 -4.56 5.00 -0.73
N GLN A 7 -4.56 6.33 -0.87
CA GLN A 7 -3.73 7.21 -0.06
C GLN A 7 -4.06 7.08 1.44
N LEU A 8 -5.34 7.00 1.76
CA LEU A 8 -5.82 6.84 3.12
C LEU A 8 -5.42 5.46 3.69
N VAL A 9 -5.63 4.39 2.93
CA VAL A 9 -5.21 3.03 3.29
C VAL A 9 -3.70 2.97 3.50
N TYR A 10 -2.91 3.54 2.60
CA TYR A 10 -1.45 3.57 2.70
C TYR A 10 -0.97 4.25 4.00
N ARG A 11 -1.61 5.35 4.40
CA ARG A 11 -1.32 6.01 5.68
C ARG A 11 -1.67 5.11 6.88
N PHE A 12 -2.74 4.31 6.82
CA PHE A 12 -3.13 3.43 7.92
C PHE A 12 -2.34 2.15 8.04
N ILE A 13 -1.73 1.63 6.97
CA ILE A 13 -0.95 0.39 7.04
C ILE A 13 0.10 0.49 8.16
N PHE A 14 0.91 1.57 8.17
CA PHE A 14 1.96 1.73 9.17
C PHE A 14 1.43 1.96 10.58
N VAL A 15 0.31 2.69 10.71
CA VAL A 15 -0.33 2.93 12.01
C VAL A 15 -0.86 1.62 12.58
N LEU A 16 -1.62 0.85 11.80
CA LEU A 16 -2.17 -0.44 12.23
C LEU A 16 -1.09 -1.47 12.48
N LEU A 17 0.01 -1.46 11.73
CA LEU A 17 1.14 -2.36 11.94
C LEU A 17 1.80 -2.12 13.31
N LYS A 18 2.05 -0.86 13.65
CA LYS A 18 2.61 -0.48 14.96
C LYS A 18 1.70 -0.93 16.10
N GLU A 19 0.40 -0.71 15.95
CA GLU A 19 -0.60 -1.13 16.94
C GLU A 19 -0.67 -2.66 17.07
N ALA A 20 -0.57 -3.37 15.95
CA ALA A 20 -0.53 -4.83 15.93
C ALA A 20 0.71 -5.35 16.68
N GLU A 21 1.86 -4.72 16.49
CA GLU A 21 3.11 -5.03 17.18
C GLU A 21 2.99 -4.80 18.69
N GLU A 22 2.47 -3.65 19.12
CA GLU A 22 2.26 -3.35 20.55
C GLU A 22 1.32 -4.37 21.21
N ILE A 23 0.22 -4.72 20.53
CA ILE A 23 -0.72 -5.75 21.01
C ILE A 23 -0.03 -7.11 21.06
N TYR A 24 0.70 -7.49 20.01
CA TYR A 24 1.42 -8.75 19.92
C TYR A 24 2.40 -8.92 21.09
N ILE A 25 3.26 -7.94 21.33
CA ILE A 25 4.24 -7.95 22.44
C ILE A 25 3.52 -8.09 23.78
N SER A 26 2.42 -7.36 23.98
CA SER A 26 1.64 -7.45 25.22
C SER A 26 1.04 -8.84 25.45
N GLN A 27 0.63 -9.53 24.38
CA GLN A 27 0.10 -10.88 24.42
C GLN A 27 1.21 -11.90 24.63
N GLU A 28 2.38 -11.71 24.01
CA GLU A 28 3.55 -12.58 24.13
C GLU A 28 4.07 -12.62 25.57
N VAL A 29 4.23 -11.46 26.22
CA VAL A 29 4.64 -11.35 27.63
C VAL A 29 3.67 -12.10 28.56
N ARG A 30 2.39 -12.19 28.19
CA ARG A 30 1.35 -12.94 28.94
C ARG A 30 1.25 -14.41 28.54
N LEU A 31 2.22 -14.93 27.78
CA LEU A 31 2.23 -16.29 27.23
C LEU A 31 1.01 -16.60 26.35
N GLY A 32 0.42 -15.58 25.72
CA GLY A 32 -0.77 -15.68 24.89
C GLY A 32 -0.60 -16.59 23.67
N TYR A 33 0.62 -16.77 23.18
CA TYR A 33 0.94 -17.64 22.04
C TYR A 33 1.48 -19.02 22.46
N LYS A 34 1.37 -19.39 23.75
CA LYS A 34 1.78 -20.71 24.23
C LYS A 34 0.74 -21.77 23.86
N GLY A 35 1.00 -22.48 22.77
CA GLY A 35 0.18 -23.58 22.27
C GLY A 35 -0.95 -23.13 21.34
N ILE A 36 -1.37 -24.03 20.45
CA ILE A 36 -2.25 -23.73 19.30
C ILE A 36 -3.57 -23.05 19.72
N LYS A 37 -4.25 -23.58 20.75
CA LYS A 37 -5.52 -23.03 21.24
C LYS A 37 -5.39 -21.57 21.71
N ASN A 38 -4.32 -21.27 22.46
CA ASN A 38 -4.09 -19.93 22.98
C ASN A 38 -3.66 -18.99 21.84
N SER A 39 -2.84 -19.47 20.89
CA SER A 39 -2.44 -18.69 19.71
C SER A 39 -3.64 -18.23 18.89
N PHE A 40 -4.62 -19.11 18.62
CA PHE A 40 -5.84 -18.70 17.92
C PHE A 40 -6.68 -17.69 18.71
N LYS A 41 -6.77 -17.86 20.04
CA LYS A 41 -7.46 -16.89 20.91
C LYS A 41 -6.76 -15.52 20.88
N SER A 42 -5.44 -15.49 21.01
CA SER A 42 -4.63 -14.26 20.97
C SER A 42 -4.73 -13.56 19.62
N LEU A 43 -4.63 -14.31 18.52
CA LEU A 43 -4.87 -13.78 17.17
C LEU A 43 -6.27 -13.20 17.01
N GLY A 44 -7.31 -13.87 17.52
CA GLY A 44 -8.68 -13.36 17.49
C GLY A 44 -8.83 -12.04 18.24
N ILE A 45 -8.23 -11.93 19.42
CA ILE A 45 -8.21 -10.69 20.21
C ILE A 45 -7.46 -9.58 19.46
N LEU A 46 -6.28 -9.89 18.91
CA LEU A 46 -5.48 -8.93 18.15
C LEU A 46 -6.27 -8.37 16.96
N THR A 47 -6.85 -9.25 16.14
CA THR A 47 -7.65 -8.86 14.98
C THR A 47 -8.88 -8.05 15.38
N TYR A 48 -9.60 -8.47 16.43
CA TYR A 48 -10.76 -7.74 16.94
C TYR A 48 -10.38 -6.33 17.44
N SER A 49 -9.29 -6.22 18.20
CA SER A 49 -8.79 -4.94 18.70
C SER A 49 -8.40 -3.99 17.58
N LEU A 50 -7.70 -4.49 16.55
CA LEU A 50 -7.36 -3.70 15.37
C LEU A 50 -8.62 -3.25 14.60
N PHE A 51 -9.58 -4.14 14.40
CA PHE A 51 -10.83 -3.82 13.73
C PHE A 51 -11.60 -2.73 14.48
N LEU A 52 -11.76 -2.86 15.80
CA LEU A 52 -12.47 -1.89 16.62
C LEU A 52 -11.78 -0.51 16.58
N LYS A 53 -10.45 -0.49 16.64
CA LYS A 53 -9.67 0.75 16.56
C LYS A 53 -9.77 1.40 15.18
N SER A 54 -9.68 0.62 14.11
CA SER A 54 -9.89 1.09 12.73
C SER A 54 -11.30 1.64 12.52
N TYR A 55 -12.32 0.99 13.09
CA TYR A 55 -13.70 1.45 13.00
C TYR A 55 -13.92 2.77 13.72
N LYS A 56 -13.38 2.91 14.94
CA LYS A 56 -13.40 4.19 15.68
C LYS A 56 -12.70 5.30 14.89
N TYR A 57 -11.53 4.99 14.33
CA TYR A 57 -10.80 5.94 13.49
C TYR A 57 -11.65 6.38 12.29
N PHE A 58 -12.35 5.45 11.63
CA PHE A 58 -13.24 5.78 10.52
C PHE A 58 -14.37 6.71 10.96
N GLN A 59 -14.98 6.48 12.13
CA GLN A 59 -16.00 7.37 12.68
C GLN A 59 -15.45 8.79 12.94
N ASP A 60 -14.29 8.88 13.59
CA ASP A 60 -13.64 10.16 13.87
C ASP A 60 -13.30 10.92 12.58
N LEU A 61 -12.81 10.20 11.56
CA LEU A 61 -12.52 10.76 10.24
C LEU A 61 -13.79 11.24 9.55
N TYR A 62 -14.86 10.45 9.59
CA TYR A 62 -16.14 10.79 8.98
C TYR A 62 -16.71 12.07 9.60
N ILE A 63 -16.71 12.17 10.94
CA ILE A 63 -17.14 13.38 11.67
C ILE A 63 -16.27 14.59 11.29
N ALA A 64 -14.95 14.40 11.21
CA ALA A 64 -14.04 15.45 10.80
C ALA A 64 -14.29 15.93 9.36
N LEU A 65 -14.62 15.03 8.44
CA LEU A 65 -14.99 15.36 7.07
C LEU A 65 -16.34 16.11 7.03
N GLU A 66 -17.35 15.61 7.73
CA GLU A 66 -18.67 16.24 7.81
C GLU A 66 -18.58 17.68 8.34
N SER A 67 -17.76 17.91 9.37
CA SER A 67 -17.49 19.26 9.92
C SER A 67 -16.86 20.24 8.92
N ARG A 68 -16.24 19.73 7.85
CA ARG A 68 -15.60 20.53 6.78
C ARG A 68 -16.50 20.66 5.55
N LEU A 69 -17.80 20.43 5.69
CA LEU A 69 -18.79 20.46 4.60
C LEU A 69 -18.50 19.40 3.53
N TYR A 70 -18.13 18.19 3.94
CA TYR A 70 -17.93 17.09 3.00
C TYR A 70 -19.23 16.74 2.27
N THR A 71 -19.25 16.94 0.95
CA THR A 71 -20.42 16.70 0.09
C THR A 71 -20.39 15.34 -0.62
N GLY A 72 -19.53 14.41 -0.19
CA GLY A 72 -19.38 13.09 -0.80
C GLY A 72 -18.12 12.90 -1.67
N ASP A 73 -17.35 13.97 -1.93
CA ASP A 73 -16.10 13.92 -2.68
C ASP A 73 -14.91 14.43 -1.86
N ILE A 74 -13.85 13.63 -1.74
CA ILE A 74 -12.62 14.03 -1.06
C ILE A 74 -11.74 14.77 -2.08
N LYS A 75 -11.88 16.10 -2.16
CA LYS A 75 -11.00 16.93 -2.99
C LYS A 75 -9.62 17.07 -2.34
N ILE A 76 -8.71 16.19 -2.73
CA ILE A 76 -7.30 16.30 -2.37
C ILE A 76 -6.67 17.35 -3.28
N VAL A 77 -6.04 18.37 -2.69
CA VAL A 77 -5.18 19.30 -3.43
C VAL A 77 -4.00 18.49 -3.94
N SER A 78 -4.07 18.05 -5.20
CA SER A 78 -3.00 17.34 -5.86
C SER A 78 -1.79 18.26 -5.93
N LYS A 79 -0.65 17.80 -5.40
CA LYS A 79 0.63 18.40 -5.80
C LYS A 79 0.80 18.07 -7.28
N GLU A 80 0.87 19.09 -8.12
CA GLU A 80 1.28 18.91 -9.51
C GLU A 80 2.65 18.25 -9.52
N TYR A 81 2.71 17.03 -10.04
CA TYR A 81 3.98 16.35 -10.25
C TYR A 81 4.74 17.09 -11.34
N ARG A 82 5.76 17.85 -10.94
CA ARG A 82 6.64 18.53 -11.90
C ARG A 82 7.62 17.49 -12.45
N ILE A 83 7.35 17.03 -13.66
CA ILE A 83 8.26 16.15 -14.38
C ILE A 83 9.56 16.91 -14.60
N SER A 84 10.65 16.38 -14.07
CA SER A 84 11.99 16.92 -14.33
C SER A 84 12.48 16.45 -15.70
N LEU A 85 13.32 17.24 -16.36
CA LEU A 85 13.98 16.83 -17.59
C LEU A 85 14.81 15.54 -17.38
N SER A 86 15.39 15.36 -16.19
CA SER A 86 16.13 14.15 -15.83
C SER A 86 15.24 12.89 -15.84
N ASP A 87 13.97 13.01 -15.45
CA ASP A 87 13.03 11.88 -15.47
C ASP A 87 12.72 11.49 -16.91
N ILE A 88 12.54 12.48 -17.79
CA ILE A 88 12.25 12.26 -19.22
C ILE A 88 13.41 11.54 -19.89
N PHE A 89 14.66 11.97 -19.65
CA PHE A 89 15.84 11.31 -20.21
C PHE A 89 15.98 9.87 -19.70
N PHE A 90 15.67 9.62 -18.42
CA PHE A 90 15.71 8.27 -17.86
C PHE A 90 14.70 7.34 -18.55
N PHE A 91 13.45 7.79 -18.70
CA PHE A 91 12.41 7.02 -19.41
C PHE A 91 12.75 6.81 -20.89
N ALA A 92 13.28 7.85 -21.56
CA ALA A 92 13.71 7.75 -22.95
C ALA A 92 14.86 6.73 -23.12
N GLY A 93 15.84 6.74 -22.21
CA GLY A 93 16.94 5.78 -22.19
C GLY A 93 16.46 4.34 -22.06
N ILE A 94 15.56 4.08 -21.11
CA ILE A 94 14.96 2.75 -20.92
C ILE A 94 14.21 2.31 -22.19
N ALA A 95 13.41 3.20 -22.80
CA ALA A 95 12.66 2.89 -24.00
C ALA A 95 13.59 2.50 -25.17
N VAL A 96 14.67 3.25 -25.37
CA VAL A 96 15.67 2.95 -26.42
C VAL A 96 16.34 1.60 -26.18
N ILE A 97 16.73 1.30 -24.95
CA ILE A 97 17.34 0.01 -24.59
C ILE A 97 16.39 -1.16 -24.90
N LEU A 98 15.11 -1.02 -24.53
CA LEU A 98 14.09 -2.04 -24.83
C LEU A 98 13.90 -2.24 -26.35
N VAL A 99 13.90 -1.16 -27.13
CA VAL A 99 13.81 -1.23 -28.60
C VAL A 99 15.03 -1.96 -29.18
N ILE A 100 16.25 -1.62 -28.74
CA ILE A 100 17.48 -2.28 -29.20
C ILE A 100 17.45 -3.77 -28.87
N LEU A 101 17.06 -4.14 -27.65
CA LEU A 101 16.90 -5.54 -27.24
C LEU A 101 15.86 -6.27 -28.09
N SER A 102 14.74 -5.62 -28.41
CA SER A 102 13.68 -6.21 -29.26
C SER A 102 14.16 -6.48 -30.69
N ILE A 103 15.00 -5.60 -31.24
CA ILE A 103 15.56 -5.75 -32.59
C ILE A 103 16.62 -6.85 -32.59
N LEU A 104 17.48 -6.87 -31.56
CA LEU A 104 18.53 -7.87 -31.42
C LEU A 104 17.93 -9.28 -31.27
N THR A 105 16.91 -9.44 -30.44
CA THR A 105 16.19 -10.72 -30.26
C THR A 105 15.47 -11.18 -31.53
N ARG A 106 14.77 -10.29 -32.25
CA ARG A 106 14.16 -10.62 -33.55
C ARG A 106 15.18 -11.02 -34.61
N ARG A 107 16.32 -10.33 -34.66
CA ARG A 107 17.41 -10.63 -35.60
C ARG A 107 18.07 -11.97 -35.29
N TRP A 108 18.23 -12.30 -34.01
CA TRP A 108 18.74 -13.60 -33.56
C TRP A 108 17.79 -14.74 -33.92
N LEU A 109 16.47 -14.56 -33.73
CA LEU A 109 15.44 -15.52 -34.13
C LEU A 109 15.37 -15.76 -35.65
N LEU A 110 15.60 -14.72 -36.47
CA LEU A 110 15.63 -14.86 -37.93
C LEU A 110 16.85 -15.65 -38.43
N ILE A 111 18.01 -15.46 -37.81
CA ILE A 111 19.25 -16.20 -38.14
C ILE A 111 19.07 -17.69 -37.80
N TRP A 112 18.46 -18.00 -36.64
CA TRP A 112 18.20 -19.38 -36.23
C TRP A 112 17.13 -20.09 -37.07
N LYS A 113 16.32 -19.34 -37.83
CA LYS A 113 15.31 -19.90 -38.75
C LYS A 113 15.86 -20.11 -40.17
N LEU A 114 17.04 -19.55 -40.47
CA LEU A 114 17.72 -19.67 -41.75
C LEU A 114 18.75 -20.82 -41.77
N PHE A 115 19.00 -21.44 -40.61
CA PHE A 115 19.79 -22.66 -40.41
C PHE A 115 18.86 -23.79 -40.00
#